data_AF-A0A8H7GUM0-F1
#
_entry.id   AF-A0A8H7GUM0-F1
#
_cell.length_a   1.000
_cell.length_b   1.000
_cell.length_c   1.000
_cell.angle_alpha   90.00
_cell.angle_beta   90.00
_cell.angle_gamma   90.00
#
_symmetry.space_group_name_H-M   'P 1'
#
loop_
_entity.id
_entity.type
_entity.pdbx_description
1 polymer ?
#
loop_
_entity_poly.entity_id
_entity_poly.type
_entity_poly.pdbx_seq_one_letter_code
_entity_poly.pdbx_strand_id
1 'polypeptide(L)'
;MLFVIGAGSFGYFFSGSDSSPEDSGKDSEILMGPQIVGYLSALLYLGARIPQIIQNHKRRSVDGLSLLFFLFSTLGNLTYAGQILFYRSDLQYLLLNMSWLLGSLGTIFEDCIIFLQFYMYKGHHEAVQIA
;
A
#
# COMPACT_ATOMS: atom_id res chain seq x y z
N MET A 1 12.42 -16.95 -4.90
CA MET A 1 12.86 -17.79 -3.76
C MET A 1 14.35 -17.63 -3.47
N LEU A 2 15.26 -17.95 -4.41
CA LEU A 2 16.71 -17.80 -4.18
C LEU A 2 17.18 -16.36 -3.88
N PHE A 3 16.61 -15.35 -4.55
CA PHE A 3 16.91 -13.94 -4.25
C PHE A 3 16.47 -13.52 -2.84
N VAL A 4 15.32 -14.02 -2.37
CA VAL A 4 14.77 -13.71 -1.04
C VAL A 4 15.62 -14.35 0.05
N ILE A 5 16.02 -15.61 -0.15
CA ILE A 5 16.95 -16.31 0.74
C ILE A 5 18.32 -15.63 0.73
N GLY A 6 18.82 -15.23 -0.45
CA GLY A 6 20.09 -14.52 -0.60
C GLY A 6 20.11 -13.16 0.11
N ALA A 7 19.06 -12.34 -0.08
CA ALA A 7 18.93 -11.06 0.61
C ALA A 7 18.79 -11.24 2.13
N GLY A 8 18.04 -12.27 2.58
CA GLY A 8 17.92 -12.63 3.99
C GLY A 8 19.26 -13.04 4.61
N SER A 9 20.00 -13.93 3.96
CA SER A 9 21.32 -14.38 4.41
C SER A 9 22.36 -13.26 4.38
N PHE A 10 22.33 -12.39 3.37
CA PHE A 10 23.22 -11.23 3.26
C PHE A 10 22.96 -10.21 4.38
N GLY A 11 21.68 -9.90 4.65
CA GLY A 11 21.30 -9.03 5.76
C GLY A 11 21.72 -9.60 7.11
N TYR A 12 21.55 -10.91 7.33
CA TYR A 12 22.01 -11.58 8.54
C TYR A 12 23.53 -11.48 8.73
N PHE A 13 24.30 -11.67 7.66
CA PHE A 13 25.77 -11.63 7.72
C PHE A 13 26.32 -10.21 7.94
N PHE A 14 25.72 -9.20 7.30
CA PHE A 14 26.10 -7.80 7.49
C PHE A 14 25.61 -7.21 8.81
N SER A 15 24.47 -7.67 9.34
CA SER A 15 23.94 -7.21 10.63
C SER A 15 24.80 -7.64 11.83
N GLY A 16 25.69 -8.62 11.67
CA GLY A 16 26.53 -9.15 12.75
C GLY A 16 27.85 -8.42 13.00
N SER A 17 28.18 -7.37 12.23
CA SER A 17 29.50 -6.71 12.31
C SER A 17 29.57 -5.43 13.16
N ASP A 18 28.44 -4.92 13.67
CA ASP A 18 28.39 -3.70 14.51
C ASP A 18 27.51 -3.89 15.76
N SER A 19 27.92 -4.79 16.66
CA SER A 19 27.35 -4.90 18.01
C SER A 19 28.40 -4.56 19.07
N SER A 20 28.79 -3.29 19.14
CA SER A 20 29.28 -2.70 20.39
C SER A 20 28.13 -1.92 21.02
N PRO A 21 27.72 -2.19 22.26
CA PRO A 21 26.67 -1.43 22.92
C PRO A 21 27.30 -0.14 23.48
N GLU A 22 27.40 0.91 22.66
CA GLU A 22 27.59 2.26 23.19
C GLU A 22 26.22 2.88 23.47
N ASP A 23 25.86 2.80 24.75
CA ASP A 23 24.86 3.61 25.42
C ASP A 23 25.23 5.10 25.29
N SER A 24 24.48 5.85 24.48
CA SER A 24 24.32 7.30 24.62
C SER A 24 23.22 7.87 23.69
N GLY A 25 22.00 7.96 24.22
CA GLY A 25 21.09 9.07 23.90
C GLY A 25 20.28 9.04 22.60
N LYS A 26 19.68 7.91 22.20
CA LYS A 26 18.76 7.83 21.04
C LYS A 26 17.33 7.39 21.35
N ASP A 27 16.87 7.57 22.58
CA ASP A 27 15.51 7.19 23.00
C ASP A 27 14.42 8.20 22.57
N SER A 28 14.74 9.17 21.71
CA SER A 28 13.78 10.15 21.17
C SER A 28 13.88 10.35 19.66
N GLU A 29 14.79 9.64 18.97
CA GLU A 29 14.72 9.46 17.52
C GLU A 29 13.69 8.38 17.24
N ILE A 30 12.42 8.77 17.13
CA ILE A 30 11.51 8.07 16.22
C ILE A 30 12.32 7.79 14.95
N LEU A 31 12.55 6.51 14.61
CA LEU A 31 13.44 6.10 13.49
C LEU A 31 13.03 6.82 12.20
N MET A 32 13.63 7.99 11.97
CA MET A 32 13.13 8.97 11.01
C MET A 32 13.36 8.47 9.58
N GLY A 33 14.46 7.72 9.38
CA GLY A 33 14.80 7.07 8.11
C GLY A 33 13.67 6.15 7.61
N PRO A 34 13.30 5.09 8.35
CA PRO A 34 12.19 4.21 7.97
C PRO A 34 10.87 4.93 7.72
N GLN A 35 10.54 5.97 8.50
CA GLN A 35 9.31 6.73 8.29
C GLN A 35 9.34 7.51 6.97
N ILE A 36 10.42 8.24 6.69
CA ILE A 36 10.57 9.01 5.44
C ILE A 36 10.49 8.07 4.23
N VAL A 37 11.22 6.94 4.26
CA VAL A 37 11.18 5.94 3.19
C VAL A 37 9.80 5.31 3.07
N GLY A 38 9.11 5.06 4.19
CA GLY A 38 7.73 4.58 4.23
C GLY A 38 6.77 5.53 3.53
N TYR A 39 6.81 6.83 3.87
CA TYR A 39 5.96 7.83 3.22
C TYR A 39 6.29 8.03 1.74
N LEU A 40 7.58 8.07 1.39
CA LEU A 40 8.01 8.21 0.00
C LEU A 40 7.55 7.01 -0.84
N SER A 41 7.70 5.79 -0.31
CA SER A 41 7.26 4.58 -1.01
C SER A 41 5.73 4.52 -1.17
N ALA A 42 4.97 4.90 -0.14
CA ALA A 42 3.52 5.03 -0.25
C ALA A 42 3.12 6.05 -1.34
N LEU A 43 3.75 7.22 -1.36
CA LEU A 43 3.46 8.25 -2.36
C LEU A 43 3.80 7.80 -3.78
N LEU A 44 4.95 7.16 -3.99
CA LEU A 44 5.35 6.64 -5.30
C LEU A 44 4.43 5.50 -5.75
N TYR A 45 4.04 4.62 -4.84
CA TYR A 45 3.15 3.49 -5.14
C TYR A 45 1.76 3.95 -5.59
N LEU A 46 1.14 4.82 -4.80
CA LEU A 46 -0.18 5.40 -5.11
C LEU A 46 -0.10 6.26 -6.38
N GLY A 47 0.93 7.12 -6.45
CA GLY A 47 1.18 7.95 -7.63
C GLY A 47 1.32 7.14 -8.93
N ALA A 48 1.96 5.97 -8.88
CA ALA A 48 2.11 5.09 -10.05
C ALA A 48 0.79 4.45 -10.52
N ARG A 49 -0.22 4.34 -9.65
CA ARG A 49 -1.55 3.81 -9.99
C ARG A 49 -2.45 4.84 -10.66
N ILE A 50 -2.23 6.14 -10.43
CA ILE A 50 -3.03 7.23 -11.03
C ILE A 50 -3.05 7.18 -12.58
N PRO A 51 -1.91 7.01 -13.30
CA PRO A 51 -1.92 6.87 -14.75
C PRO A 51 -2.80 5.71 -15.24
N GLN A 52 -2.80 4.58 -14.52
CA GLN A 52 -3.64 3.43 -14.85
C GLN A 52 -5.13 3.78 -14.74
N ILE A 53 -5.53 4.44 -13.64
CA ILE A 53 -6.91 4.90 -13.42
C ILE A 53 -7.35 5.87 -14.52
N ILE A 54 -6.48 6.82 -14.89
CA ILE A 54 -6.77 7.79 -15.96
C ILE A 54 -6.93 7.09 -17.31
N GLN A 55 -6.08 6.11 -17.61
CA GLN A 55 -6.12 5.40 -18.88
C GLN A 55 -7.38 4.55 -19.02
N ASN A 56 -7.81 3.88 -17.94
CA ASN A 56 -9.10 3.18 -17.90
C ASN A 56 -10.26 4.14 -18.18
N HIS A 57 -10.21 5.35 -17.59
CA HIS A 57 -11.24 6.35 -17.81
C HIS A 57 -11.27 6.86 -19.26
N LYS A 58 -10.09 7.15 -19.84
CA LYS A 58 -9.97 7.59 -21.23
C LYS A 58 -10.44 6.54 -22.23
N ARG A 59 -10.15 5.27 -21.99
CA ARG A 59 -10.56 4.16 -22.85
C ARG A 59 -12.03 3.78 -22.68
N ARG A 60 -12.72 4.32 -21.66
CA ARG A 60 -14.10 3.96 -21.29
C ARG A 60 -14.30 2.45 -21.12
N SER A 61 -13.24 1.73 -20.76
CA SER A 61 -13.22 0.28 -20.61
C SER A 61 -12.22 -0.10 -19.52
N VAL A 62 -12.57 -1.19 -18.82
CA VAL A 62 -11.77 -1.85 -17.78
C VAL A 62 -11.33 -3.25 -18.23
N ASP A 63 -11.33 -3.50 -19.55
CA ASP A 63 -10.95 -4.79 -20.13
C ASP A 63 -9.49 -5.15 -19.77
N GLY A 64 -9.31 -6.35 -19.20
CA GLY A 64 -8.01 -6.84 -18.73
C GLY A 64 -7.72 -6.61 -17.24
N LEU A 65 -8.61 -5.95 -16.50
CA LEU A 65 -8.50 -5.81 -15.05
C LEU A 65 -9.21 -6.95 -14.32
N SER A 66 -8.55 -7.55 -13.32
CA SER A 66 -9.15 -8.60 -12.49
C SER A 66 -9.86 -7.97 -11.28
N LEU A 67 -11.20 -7.91 -11.31
CA LEU A 67 -12.01 -7.38 -10.21
C LEU A 67 -11.71 -8.07 -8.87
N LEU A 68 -11.49 -9.40 -8.90
CA LEU A 68 -11.19 -10.19 -7.71
C LEU A 68 -9.86 -9.78 -7.06
N PHE A 69 -8.85 -9.42 -7.84
CA PHE A 69 -7.58 -8.92 -7.32
C PHE A 69 -7.78 -7.64 -6.50
N PHE A 70 -8.55 -6.69 -7.04
CA PHE A 70 -8.89 -5.46 -6.34
C PHE A 70 -9.75 -5.72 -5.10
N LEU A 71 -10.71 -6.64 -5.16
CA LEU A 71 -11.52 -7.03 -4.01
C LEU A 71 -10.66 -7.58 -2.86
N PHE A 72 -9.77 -8.53 -3.15
CA PHE A 72 -8.86 -9.10 -2.16
C PHE A 72 -7.85 -8.06 -1.64
N SER A 73 -7.34 -7.20 -2.51
CA SER A 73 -6.49 -6.06 -2.13
C SER A 73 -7.20 -5.14 -1.14
N THR A 74 -8.44 -4.73 -1.43
CA THR A 74 -9.23 -3.86 -0.56
C THR A 74 -9.54 -4.53 0.78
N LEU A 75 -9.95 -5.80 0.78
CA LEU A 75 -10.23 -6.54 2.03
C LEU A 75 -8.99 -6.71 2.89
N GLY A 76 -7.84 -7.02 2.28
CA GLY A 76 -6.56 -7.15 2.97
C GLY A 76 -6.13 -5.81 3.58
N ASN A 77 -6.21 -4.72 2.80
CA ASN A 77 -5.90 -3.37 3.28
C ASN A 77 -6.87 -2.90 4.36
N LEU A 78 -8.16 -3.21 4.24
CA LEU A 78 -9.16 -2.86 5.26
C LEU A 78 -8.87 -3.58 6.59
N THR A 79 -8.54 -4.87 6.51
CA THR A 79 -8.14 -5.65 7.70
C THR A 79 -6.84 -5.13 8.29
N TYR A 80 -5.89 -4.70 7.44
CA TYR A 80 -4.62 -4.09 7.86
C TYR A 80 -4.80 -2.72 8.54
N ALA A 81 -5.60 -1.83 7.97
CA ALA A 81 -5.95 -0.57 8.61
C ALA A 81 -6.71 -0.83 9.92
N GLY A 82 -7.64 -1.79 9.93
CA GLY A 82 -8.38 -2.20 11.11
C GLY A 82 -7.47 -2.67 12.25
N GLN A 83 -6.50 -3.57 11.98
CA GLN A 83 -5.58 -4.02 13.04
C GLN A 83 -4.80 -2.86 13.66
N ILE A 84 -4.34 -1.88 12.87
CA ILE A 84 -3.60 -0.72 13.41
C ILE A 84 -4.51 0.11 14.31
N LEU A 85 -5.75 0.34 13.91
CA LEU A 85 -6.72 1.15 14.66
C LEU A 85 -7.24 0.47 15.92
N PHE A 86 -7.43 -0.85 15.91
CA PHE A 86 -8.02 -1.60 17.04
C PHE A 86 -7.00 -2.18 18.02
N TYR A 87 -5.72 -2.32 17.66
CA TYR A 87 -4.74 -2.98 18.51
C TYR A 87 -4.37 -2.17 19.77
N ARG A 88 -4.07 -0.88 19.59
CA ARG A 88 -3.70 0.05 20.68
C ARG A 88 -4.09 1.48 20.30
N SER A 89 -4.81 2.15 21.20
CA SER A 89 -5.15 3.59 21.07
C SER A 89 -4.02 4.51 21.56
N ASP A 90 -2.78 4.17 21.25
CA ASP A 90 -1.62 5.01 21.55
C ASP A 90 -1.26 5.83 20.32
N LEU A 91 -1.18 7.15 20.49
CA LEU A 91 -0.85 8.07 19.41
C LEU A 91 0.57 7.83 18.88
N GLN A 92 1.51 7.39 19.72
CA GLN A 92 2.87 7.06 19.29
C GLN A 92 2.88 5.82 18.38
N TYR A 93 2.12 4.79 18.75
CA TYR A 93 1.95 3.59 17.93
C TYR A 93 1.27 3.91 16.60
N LEU A 94 0.25 4.76 16.62
CA LEU A 94 -0.42 5.22 15.41
C LEU A 94 0.57 5.97 14.51
N LEU A 95 1.26 6.98 15.04
CA LEU A 95 2.26 7.79 14.34
C LEU A 95 3.40 6.96 13.74
N LEU A 96 3.86 5.92 14.44
CA LEU A 96 4.86 4.99 13.93
C LEU A 96 4.37 4.25 12.68
N ASN A 97 3.09 3.87 12.66
CA ASN A 97 2.48 3.11 11.57
C ASN A 97 1.78 3.99 10.53
N MET A 98 1.80 5.32 10.67
CA MET A 98 1.02 6.23 9.82
C MET A 98 1.39 6.16 8.34
N SER A 99 2.66 5.92 7.98
CA SER A 99 3.05 5.76 6.57
C SER A 99 2.39 4.54 5.92
N TRP A 100 2.30 3.44 6.68
CA TRP A 100 1.67 2.20 6.25
C TRP A 100 0.15 2.33 6.22
N LEU A 101 -0.42 3.00 7.23
CA LEU A 101 -1.84 3.31 7.29
C LEU A 101 -2.25 4.21 6.11
N LEU A 102 -1.46 5.24 5.81
CA LEU A 102 -1.70 6.13 4.66
C LEU A 102 -1.65 5.37 3.34
N GLY A 103 -0.64 4.51 3.14
CA GLY A 103 -0.54 3.66 1.95
C GLY A 103 -1.74 2.72 1.81
N SER A 104 -2.19 2.13 2.92
CA SER A 104 -3.33 1.22 2.95
C SER A 104 -4.65 1.94 2.64
N LEU A 105 -4.91 3.07 3.30
CA LEU A 105 -6.10 3.90 3.05
C LEU A 105 -6.11 4.46 1.62
N GLY A 106 -4.96 4.91 1.11
CA GLY A 106 -4.82 5.37 -0.27
C GLY A 106 -5.12 4.25 -1.28
N THR A 107 -4.67 3.03 -1.01
CA THR A 107 -4.96 1.87 -1.86
C THR A 107 -6.44 1.54 -1.86
N ILE A 108 -7.11 1.57 -0.69
CA ILE A 108 -8.56 1.37 -0.59
C ILE A 108 -9.30 2.44 -1.42
N PHE A 109 -8.89 3.70 -1.31
CA PHE A 109 -9.51 4.80 -2.06
C PHE A 109 -9.37 4.61 -3.58
N GLU A 110 -8.19 4.23 -4.06
CA GLU A 110 -7.95 3.95 -5.49
C GLU A 110 -8.73 2.73 -5.98
N ASP A 111 -8.75 1.65 -5.19
CA ASP A 111 -9.52 0.44 -5.50
C ASP A 111 -11.04 0.78 -5.59
N CYS A 112 -11.56 1.66 -4.71
CA CYS A 112 -12.92 2.18 -4.79
C CYS A 112 -13.20 2.95 -6.09
N ILE A 113 -12.28 3.80 -6.54
CA ILE A 113 -12.41 4.50 -7.84
C ILE A 113 -12.49 3.47 -8.98
N ILE A 114 -11.67 2.43 -8.93
CA ILE A 114 -11.67 1.37 -9.93
C ILE A 114 -13.00 0.60 -9.89
N PHE A 115 -13.56 0.29 -8.71
CA PHE A 115 -14.90 -0.32 -8.62
C PHE A 115 -16.00 0.56 -9.24
N LEU A 116 -15.93 1.88 -9.07
CA LEU A 116 -16.85 2.81 -9.73
C LEU A 116 -16.69 2.76 -11.26
N GLN A 117 -15.45 2.69 -11.76
CA GLN A 117 -15.18 2.52 -13.20
C GLN A 117 -15.76 1.19 -13.71
N PHE A 118 -15.60 0.09 -12.97
CA PHE A 118 -16.19 -1.21 -13.31
C PHE A 118 -17.72 -1.13 -13.39
N TYR A 119 -18.38 -0.50 -12.42
CA TYR A 119 -19.83 -0.37 -12.41
C TYR A 119 -20.33 0.48 -13.60
N MET A 120 -19.69 1.62 -13.85
CA MET A 120 -20.09 2.55 -14.92
C MET A 120 -19.87 1.96 -16.32
N TYR A 121 -18.73 1.30 -16.56
CA TYR A 121 -18.42 0.77 -17.89
C TYR A 121 -19.12 -0.54 -18.21
N LYS A 122 -19.45 -1.36 -17.19
CA LYS A 122 -20.33 -2.51 -17.39
C LYS A 122 -21.70 -2.10 -17.93
N GLY A 123 -22.29 -1.02 -17.41
CA GLY A 123 -23.59 -0.50 -17.89
C GLY A 123 -23.56 0.09 -19.30
N HIS A 124 -22.41 0.61 -19.74
CA HIS A 124 -22.25 1.15 -21.10
C HIS A 124 -22.31 0.05 -22.18
N HIS A 125 -21.82 -1.16 -21.90
CA HIS A 125 -21.91 -2.29 -22.82
C HIS A 125 -23.34 -2.80 -23.00
N GLU A 126 -24.17 -2.78 -21.95
CA GLU A 126 -25.59 -3.18 -22.06
C GLU A 126 -26.42 -2.12 -22.81
N ALA A 127 -26.22 -0.83 -22.53
CA ALA A 127 -26.98 0.24 -23.19
C ALA A 127 -26.72 0.32 -24.71
N VAL A 128 -25.51 0.00 -25.17
CA VAL A 128 -25.15 -0.01 -26.61
C VAL A 128 -25.62 -1.29 -27.31
N GLN A 129 -25.82 -2.40 -26.61
CA GLN A 129 -26.38 -3.63 -27.20
C GLN A 129 -27.91 -3.60 -27.34
N ILE A 130 -28.59 -2.69 -26.64
CA ILE A 130 -30.06 -2.55 -26.65
C ILE A 130 -30.52 -1.41 -27.60
N ALA A 131 -29.60 -0.60 -28.12
CA ALA A 131 -29.85 0.50 -29.07
C ALA A 131 -29.49 0.10 -30.51
#